data_AF-A0A935Z5Q7-F1
#
_entry.id   AF-A0A935Z5Q7-F1
#
_cell.length_a   1.000
_cell.length_b   1.000
_cell.length_c   1.000
_cell.angle_alpha   90.00
_cell.angle_beta   90.00
_cell.angle_gamma   90.00
#
_symmetry.space_group_name_H-M   'P 1'
#
loop_
_entity.id
_entity.type
_entity.pdbx_description
1 polymer ?
#
loop_
_entity_poly.entity_id
_entity_poly.type
_entity_poly.pdbx_seq_one_letter_code
_entity_poly.pdbx_strand_id
1 'polypeptide(L)'
;MAAFMAYGFLLIYLRDFAPDKEAWVASYSQGKHFEARLAHVHGALFATLNVALGFVLAKLDTASDKARSAAAALGIGGLLMPLGILGEVYLGLSPVFVLLGAIAMTASVVASGVLSLRHWGEGSTSKGTP
;
A
#
# COMPACT_ATOMS: atom_id res chain seq x y z
N MET A 1 -1.26 -3.75 7.29
CA MET A 1 -2.09 -4.88 6.80
C MET A 1 -3.23 -5.20 7.77
N ALA A 2 -2.93 -5.67 9.00
CA ALA A 2 -3.95 -6.12 9.96
C ALA A 2 -5.09 -5.11 10.20
N ALA A 3 -4.77 -3.84 10.45
CA ALA A 3 -5.77 -2.79 10.64
C ALA A 3 -6.71 -2.64 9.43
N PHE A 4 -6.18 -2.64 8.21
CA PHE A 4 -7.00 -2.57 7.01
C PHE A 4 -7.87 -3.83 6.84
N MET A 5 -7.36 -5.03 7.14
CA MET A 5 -8.18 -6.25 7.11
C MET A 5 -9.32 -6.19 8.13
N ALA A 6 -9.03 -5.80 9.38
CA ALA A 6 -10.04 -5.61 10.41
C ALA A 6 -11.09 -4.57 10.00
N TYR A 7 -10.66 -3.47 9.37
CA TYR A 7 -11.55 -2.47 8.82
C TYR A 7 -12.44 -3.03 7.70
N GLY A 8 -11.92 -3.91 6.85
CA GLY A 8 -12.72 -4.63 5.86
C GLY A 8 -13.82 -5.50 6.49
N PHE A 9 -13.48 -6.25 7.54
CA PHE A 9 -14.47 -7.03 8.30
C PHE A 9 -15.55 -6.13 8.94
N LEU A 10 -15.16 -4.96 9.46
CA LEU A 10 -16.10 -3.97 9.98
C LEU A 10 -17.06 -3.47 8.89
N LEU A 11 -16.54 -3.13 7.70
CA LEU A 11 -17.38 -2.67 6.58
C LEU A 11 -18.35 -3.75 6.10
N ILE A 12 -17.94 -5.02 6.09
CA ILE A 12 -18.83 -6.15 5.80
C ILE A 12 -19.92 -6.25 6.89
N TYR A 13 -19.54 -6.15 8.16
CA TYR A 13 -20.49 -6.18 9.27
C TYR A 13 -21.57 -5.11 9.13
N LEU A 14 -21.16 -3.87 8.87
CA LEU A 14 -22.07 -2.74 8.72
C LEU A 14 -23.02 -2.89 7.52
N ARG A 15 -22.55 -3.49 6.42
CA ARG A 15 -23.38 -3.74 5.23
C ARG A 15 -24.40 -4.86 5.42
N ASP A 16 -24.03 -5.95 6.09
CA ASP A 16 -24.80 -7.20 6.03
C ASP A 16 -25.55 -7.52 7.33
N PHE A 17 -25.04 -7.06 8.48
CA PHE A 17 -25.47 -7.54 9.80
C PHE A 17 -25.92 -6.44 10.76
N ALA A 18 -25.58 -5.16 10.52
CA ALA A 18 -25.99 -4.07 11.39
C ALA A 18 -27.52 -3.85 11.37
N PRO A 19 -28.12 -3.38 12.47
CA PRO A 19 -29.56 -3.09 12.54
C PRO A 19 -30.04 -2.10 11.47
N ASP A 20 -29.19 -1.17 11.04
CA ASP A 20 -29.42 -0.12 10.04
C ASP A 20 -28.83 -0.46 8.65
N LYS A 21 -28.57 -1.74 8.37
CA LYS A 21 -27.90 -2.20 7.14
C LYS A 21 -28.54 -1.71 5.83
N GLU A 22 -29.86 -1.45 5.82
CA GLU A 22 -30.57 -0.96 4.64
C GLU A 22 -30.00 0.37 4.14
N ALA A 23 -29.62 1.27 5.06
CA ALA A 23 -28.97 2.52 4.73
C ALA A 23 -27.55 2.30 4.16
N TRP A 24 -26.81 1.31 4.71
CA TRP A 24 -25.49 0.93 4.23
C TRP A 24 -25.50 0.31 2.84
N VAL A 25 -26.53 -0.49 2.54
CA VAL A 25 -26.74 -1.09 1.21
C VAL A 25 -27.13 -0.01 0.19
N ALA A 26 -28.03 0.91 0.55
CA ALA A 26 -28.52 1.96 -0.35
C ALA A 26 -27.41 2.92 -0.81
N SER A 27 -26.41 3.19 0.03
CA SER A 27 -25.28 4.08 -0.28
C SER A 27 -23.98 3.34 -0.62
N TYR A 28 -24.03 2.01 -0.81
CA TYR A 28 -22.83 1.16 -0.91
C TYR A 28 -21.80 1.56 -1.98
N SER A 29 -22.28 2.12 -3.10
CA SER A 29 -21.46 2.55 -4.24
C SER A 29 -21.24 4.07 -4.30
N GLN A 30 -21.63 4.83 -3.28
CA GLN A 30 -21.64 6.29 -3.31
C GLN A 30 -21.06 6.91 -2.03
N GLY A 31 -20.48 8.10 -2.17
CA GLY A 31 -19.99 8.92 -1.07
C GLY A 31 -19.02 8.21 -0.12
N LYS A 32 -19.16 8.49 1.17
CA LYS A 32 -18.23 8.05 2.24
C LYS A 32 -18.09 6.53 2.34
N HIS A 33 -19.12 5.76 2.01
CA HIS A 33 -19.10 4.30 2.10
C HIS A 33 -18.21 3.70 1.00
N PHE A 34 -18.26 4.29 -0.20
CA PHE A 34 -17.36 3.93 -1.29
C PHE A 34 -15.91 4.30 -0.97
N GLU A 35 -15.67 5.51 -0.48
CA GLU A 35 -14.32 5.96 -0.10
C GLU A 35 -13.72 5.12 1.04
N ALA A 36 -14.50 4.78 2.05
CA ALA A 36 -14.09 3.84 3.10
C ALA A 36 -13.63 2.49 2.53
N ARG A 37 -14.33 1.94 1.54
CA ARG A 37 -13.91 0.69 0.87
C ARG A 37 -12.63 0.88 0.06
N LEU A 38 -12.45 2.02 -0.61
CA LEU A 38 -11.20 2.32 -1.29
C LEU A 38 -10.02 2.33 -0.31
N ALA A 39 -10.17 2.93 0.86
CA ALA A 39 -9.15 2.93 1.89
C ALA A 39 -8.81 1.50 2.37
N HIS A 40 -9.82 0.65 2.60
CA HIS A 40 -9.62 -0.75 2.94
C HIS A 40 -8.81 -1.51 1.87
N VAL A 41 -9.28 -1.49 0.62
CA VAL A 41 -8.69 -2.28 -0.48
C VAL A 41 -7.28 -1.81 -0.79
N HIS A 42 -7.07 -0.50 -0.91
CA HIS A 42 -5.74 0.04 -1.16
C HIS A 42 -4.82 -0.15 0.04
N GLY A 43 -5.32 -0.03 1.28
CA GLY A 43 -4.53 -0.29 2.48
C GLY A 43 -4.07 -1.74 2.60
N ALA A 44 -4.93 -2.70 2.24
CA ALA A 44 -4.55 -4.10 2.18
C ALA A 44 -3.53 -4.37 1.06
N LEU A 45 -3.81 -3.90 -0.16
CA LEU A 45 -2.92 -4.03 -1.32
C LEU A 45 -1.54 -3.42 -1.05
N PHE A 46 -1.48 -2.20 -0.55
CA PHE A 46 -0.23 -1.47 -0.31
C PHE A 46 0.58 -2.12 0.80
N ALA A 47 -0.07 -2.71 1.82
CA ALA A 47 0.64 -3.46 2.83
C ALA A 47 1.25 -4.75 2.25
N THR A 48 0.51 -5.49 1.41
CA THR A 48 1.04 -6.67 0.70
C THR A 48 2.20 -6.28 -0.22
N LEU A 49 2.06 -5.20 -0.97
CA LEU A 49 3.14 -4.67 -1.81
C LEU A 49 4.37 -4.30 -0.98
N ASN A 50 4.21 -3.63 0.16
CA ASN A 50 5.36 -3.31 1.03
C ASN A 50 6.10 -4.56 1.50
N VAL A 51 5.39 -5.64 1.85
CA VAL A 51 6.03 -6.91 2.22
C VAL A 51 6.77 -7.53 1.02
N ALA A 52 6.11 -7.59 -0.15
CA ALA A 52 6.70 -8.14 -1.37
C ALA A 52 7.92 -7.35 -1.85
N LEU A 53 7.80 -6.02 -1.93
CA LEU A 53 8.89 -5.11 -2.31
C LEU A 53 10.02 -5.17 -1.29
N GLY A 54 9.73 -5.19 0.01
CA GLY A 54 10.74 -5.34 1.05
C GLY A 54 11.53 -6.64 0.88
N PHE A 55 10.85 -7.75 0.59
CA PHE A 55 11.51 -9.02 0.28
C PHE A 55 12.40 -8.94 -0.97
N VAL A 56 11.89 -8.34 -2.05
CA VAL A 56 12.65 -8.16 -3.30
C VAL A 56 13.88 -7.30 -3.07
N LEU A 57 13.74 -6.12 -2.46
CA LEU A 57 14.85 -5.20 -2.19
C LEU A 57 15.91 -5.84 -1.28
N ALA A 58 15.50 -6.67 -0.32
CA ALA A 58 16.41 -7.42 0.55
C ALA A 58 17.23 -8.48 -0.19
N LYS A 59 16.82 -8.91 -1.40
CA LYS A 59 17.56 -9.85 -2.24
C LYS A 59 18.51 -9.18 -3.24
N LEU A 60 18.46 -7.85 -3.39
CA LEU A 60 19.30 -7.11 -4.32
C LEU A 60 20.63 -6.72 -3.66
N ASP A 61 21.46 -7.70 -3.33
CA ASP A 61 22.71 -7.49 -2.58
C ASP A 61 23.75 -6.64 -3.34
N THR A 62 23.67 -6.60 -4.68
CA THR A 62 24.56 -5.77 -5.52
C THR A 62 24.03 -4.34 -5.73
N ALA A 63 22.79 -4.05 -5.31
CA ALA A 63 22.21 -2.72 -5.44
C ALA A 63 22.63 -1.81 -4.28
N SER A 64 22.83 -0.52 -4.58
CA SER A 64 23.16 0.50 -3.57
C SER A 64 22.14 0.54 -2.43
N ASP A 65 22.61 0.50 -1.18
CA ASP A 65 21.80 0.63 0.04
C ASP A 65 20.91 1.87 0.02
N LYS A 66 21.44 2.99 -0.49
CA LYS A 66 20.70 4.24 -0.59
C LYS A 66 19.52 4.12 -1.55
N ALA A 67 19.72 3.45 -2.69
CA ALA A 67 18.66 3.25 -3.68
C ALA A 67 17.57 2.29 -3.15
N ARG A 68 17.98 1.20 -2.50
CA ARG A 68 17.06 0.26 -1.85
C ARG A 68 16.25 0.95 -0.74
N SER A 69 16.93 1.70 0.12
CA SER A 69 16.30 2.44 1.21
C SER A 69 15.33 3.52 0.70
N ALA A 70 15.70 4.26 -0.34
CA ALA A 70 14.82 5.24 -0.96
C ALA A 70 13.54 4.60 -1.54
N ALA A 71 13.66 3.47 -2.24
CA ALA A 71 12.51 2.73 -2.74
C ALA A 71 11.62 2.22 -1.60
N ALA A 72 12.21 1.64 -0.55
CA ALA A 72 11.47 1.20 0.63
C ALA A 72 10.74 2.36 1.34
N ALA A 73 11.40 3.51 1.51
CA ALA A 73 10.82 4.70 2.12
C ALA A 73 9.62 5.22 1.31
N LEU A 74 9.72 5.22 -0.03
CA LEU A 74 8.60 5.54 -0.91
C LEU A 74 7.43 4.55 -0.74
N GLY A 75 7.72 3.26 -0.59
CA GLY A 75 6.71 2.22 -0.37
C GLY A 75 5.95 2.43 0.94
N ILE A 76 6.67 2.73 2.02
CA ILE A 76 6.09 3.05 3.32
C ILE A 76 5.29 4.37 3.23
N GLY A 77 5.87 5.40 2.61
CA GLY A 77 5.21 6.68 2.34
C GLY A 77 3.92 6.51 1.52
N GLY A 78 3.85 5.48 0.67
CA GLY A 78 2.65 5.14 -0.09
C GLY A 78 1.43 4.81 0.78
N LEU A 79 1.63 4.33 2.02
CA LEU A 79 0.55 4.10 2.98
C LEU A 79 -0.19 5.38 3.38
N LEU A 80 0.38 6.56 3.06
CA LEU A 80 -0.30 7.83 3.21
C LEU A 80 -1.60 7.89 2.39
N MET A 81 -1.70 7.17 1.27
CA MET A 81 -2.91 7.19 0.43
C MET A 81 -4.13 6.61 1.14
N PRO A 82 -4.13 5.34 1.58
CA PRO A 82 -5.29 4.78 2.29
C PRO A 82 -5.54 5.49 3.63
N LEU A 83 -4.50 5.99 4.31
CA LEU A 83 -4.68 6.80 5.52
C LEU A 83 -5.30 8.17 5.22
N GLY A 84 -4.91 8.79 4.10
CA GLY A 84 -5.44 10.06 3.61
C GLY A 84 -6.92 9.95 3.26
N ILE A 85 -7.34 8.84 2.64
CA ILE A 85 -8.76 8.58 2.36
C ILE A 85 -9.56 8.49 3.66
N LEU A 86 -9.08 7.74 4.66
CA LEU A 86 -9.74 7.70 5.98
C LEU A 86 -9.78 9.09 6.63
N GLY A 87 -8.68 9.84 6.54
CA GLY A 87 -8.60 11.19 7.06
C GLY A 87 -9.56 12.17 6.38
N GLU A 88 -9.73 12.09 5.07
CA GLU A 88 -10.71 12.87 4.32
C GLU A 88 -12.14 12.52 4.77
N VAL A 89 -12.49 11.24 4.78
CA VAL A 89 -13.84 10.74 5.13
C VAL A 89 -14.26 11.12 6.55
N TYR A 90 -13.34 10.95 7.51
CA TYR A 90 -13.63 11.07 8.94
C TYR A 90 -13.26 12.41 9.56
N LEU A 91 -12.23 13.09 9.03
CA LEU A 91 -11.68 14.31 9.61
C LEU A 91 -11.72 15.51 8.64
N GLY A 92 -12.18 15.32 7.39
CA GLY A 92 -12.21 16.38 6.38
C GLY A 92 -10.82 16.82 5.92
N LEU A 93 -9.82 15.95 6.00
CA LEU A 93 -8.47 16.26 5.52
C LEU A 93 -8.44 16.49 4.00
N SER A 94 -7.42 17.22 3.55
CA SER A 94 -7.22 17.50 2.13
C SER A 94 -6.92 16.22 1.33
N PRO A 95 -7.49 16.07 0.11
CA PRO A 95 -7.15 14.98 -0.82
C PRO A 95 -5.68 14.94 -1.25
N VAL A 96 -4.90 16.00 -0.97
CA VAL A 96 -3.47 16.06 -1.27
C VAL A 96 -2.71 14.90 -0.63
N PHE A 97 -3.10 14.44 0.57
CA PHE A 97 -2.47 13.28 1.21
C PHE A 97 -2.68 11.99 0.40
N VAL A 98 -3.88 11.84 -0.19
CA VAL A 98 -4.21 10.71 -1.08
C VAL A 98 -3.28 10.70 -2.29
N LEU A 99 -3.13 11.85 -2.95
CA LEU A 99 -2.30 12.00 -4.14
C LEU A 99 -0.81 11.76 -3.86
N LEU A 100 -0.29 12.34 -2.77
CA LEU A 100 1.10 12.15 -2.36
C LEU A 100 1.41 10.67 -2.08
N GLY A 101 0.52 9.96 -1.37
CA GLY A 101 0.68 8.53 -1.15
C GLY A 101 0.60 7.71 -2.44
N ALA A 102 -0.31 8.04 -3.35
CA ALA A 102 -0.43 7.33 -4.63
C ALA A 102 0.83 7.48 -5.49
N ILE A 103 1.39 8.69 -5.56
CA ILE A 103 2.64 8.98 -6.26
C ILE A 103 3.80 8.25 -5.60
N ALA A 104 3.90 8.27 -4.27
CA ALA A 104 4.96 7.60 -3.53
C ALA A 104 4.95 6.08 -3.75
N MET A 105 3.78 5.43 -3.66
CA MET A 105 3.66 3.99 -3.92
C MET A 105 4.04 3.64 -5.37
N THR A 106 3.57 4.44 -6.33
CA THR A 106 3.89 4.23 -7.75
C THR A 106 5.39 4.35 -7.99
N ALA A 107 6.03 5.38 -7.44
CA ALA A 107 7.46 5.58 -7.53
C ALA A 107 8.25 4.42 -6.89
N SER A 108 7.79 3.92 -5.73
CA SER A 108 8.38 2.74 -5.06
C SER A 108 8.36 1.50 -5.93
N VAL A 109 7.20 1.18 -6.53
CA VAL A 109 7.04 0.01 -7.40
C VAL A 109 7.94 0.13 -8.63
N VAL A 110 7.95 1.30 -9.28
CA VAL A 110 8.81 1.55 -10.45
C VAL A 110 10.30 1.43 -10.08
N ALA A 111 10.73 2.09 -9.00
CA ALA A 111 12.13 2.07 -8.56
C ALA A 111 12.57 0.64 -8.19
N SER A 112 11.76 -0.09 -7.43
CA SER A 112 12.05 -1.48 -7.06
C SER A 112 12.10 -2.40 -8.28
N GLY A 113 11.21 -2.19 -9.26
CA GLY A 113 11.22 -2.94 -10.53
C GLY A 113 12.49 -2.68 -11.34
N VAL A 114 12.90 -1.42 -11.50
CA VAL A 114 14.14 -1.05 -12.19
C VAL A 114 15.37 -1.62 -11.48
N LEU A 115 15.44 -1.53 -10.15
CA LEU A 115 16.54 -2.11 -9.38
C LEU A 115 16.59 -3.62 -9.54
N SER A 116 15.43 -4.29 -9.55
CA SER A 116 15.35 -5.73 -9.76
C SER A 116 15.89 -6.11 -11.13
N LEU A 117 15.44 -5.45 -12.20
CA LEU A 117 15.94 -5.74 -13.55
C LEU A 117 17.45 -5.54 -13.71
N ARG A 118 18.05 -4.63 -12.93
CA ARG A 118 19.49 -4.34 -12.99
C ARG A 118 20.35 -5.26 -12.15
N HIS A 119 19.85 -5.69 -10.99
CA HIS A 119 20.67 -6.33 -9.95
C HIS A 119 20.26 -7.76 -9.63
N TRP A 120 19.21 -8.29 -10.29
CA TRP A 120 18.75 -9.64 -10.06
C TRP A 120 19.74 -10.67 -10.64
N GLY A 121 20.24 -11.58 -9.78
CA GLY A 121 21.11 -12.68 -10.18
C GLY A 121 22.62 -12.36 -10.17
N GLU A 122 23.02 -11.10 -9.99
CA GLU A 122 24.44 -10.70 -9.97
C GLU A 122 25.21 -11.19 -8.73
N GLY A 123 24.51 -11.59 -7.66
CA GLY A 123 25.11 -12.08 -6.42
C GLY A 123 25.64 -13.52 -6.46
N SER A 124 25.40 -14.29 -7.53
CA SER A 124 25.80 -15.71 -7.60
C SER A 124 27.21 -15.94 -8.16
N THR A 125 27.85 -14.95 -8.78
CA THR A 125 29.12 -15.16 -9.51
C THR A 125 30.38 -14.79 -8.71
N SER A 126 30.24 -14.16 -7.54
CA SER A 126 31.38 -13.69 -6.73
C SER A 126 31.83 -14.66 -5.62
N LYS A 127 31.15 -15.80 -5.41
CA LYS A 127 31.46 -16.75 -4.31
C LYS A 127 32.23 -18.02 -4.71
N GLY A 128 32.87 -18.04 -5.87
CA GLY A 128 33.94 -19.01 -6.17
C GLY A 128 34.97 -18.27 -7.04
N THR A 129 36.23 -18.10 -6.68
CA THR A 129 37.26 -19.00 -6.12
C THR A 129 38.49 -18.12 -5.80
N PRO A 130 39.58 -18.63 -5.21
CA PRO A 130 39.85 -19.98 -4.67
C PRO A 130 39.91 -20.07 -3.14
#